data_AF-A0A9X3WZE5-F1
#
_entry.id   AF-A0A9X3WZE5-F1
#
_cell.length_a   1.000
_cell.length_b   1.000
_cell.length_c   1.000
_cell.angle_alpha   90.00
_cell.angle_beta   90.00
_cell.angle_gamma   90.00
#
_symmetry.space_group_name_H-M   'P 1'
#
loop_
_entity.id
_entity.type
_entity.pdbx_description
1 polymer ?
#
loop_
_entity_poly.entity_id
_entity_poly.type
_entity_poly.pdbx_seq_one_letter_code
_entity_poly.pdbx_strand_id
1 'polypeptide(L)'
;MAPPVETSEDALPEPPVTPSAGAWRAMTPQARERFIDEVVVAFSDPRWNDGNGQPHNLAKRRATDRLRRHFDAIGRRIYLTEGELSVLYPGERAFCPDILAVVDVPEPEDDERMAWVVADEGRGLDLVIEVLYEGRRKKDLVDNVERYARLGIPEYFVYDRKKQQLHGFRLPAPEARRYQRIVPQAGRYASGVLGLDLAIEKGKLEFFYGMAAIFGTEDLIGRLQGMMQSLEAKAEQAEAQVEQAQAKAEQAEAQAEQAQAKAEQALTSLQNSLLAIVAARGIPCSDDDRERVRSCVELETLQRWLVRAATVGSMAEVLAENA
;
A
#
# COMPACT_ATOMS: atom_id res chain seq x y z
N MET A 1 -13.59 51.10 -30.33
CA MET A 1 -13.65 50.84 -28.88
C MET A 1 -12.24 50.80 -28.36
N ALA A 2 -11.87 51.68 -27.44
CA ALA A 2 -10.63 51.53 -26.68
C ALA A 2 -10.75 50.27 -25.79
N PRO A 3 -9.66 49.52 -25.53
CA PRO A 3 -9.70 48.46 -24.54
C PRO A 3 -10.05 49.06 -23.16
N PRO A 4 -10.77 48.31 -22.31
CA PRO A 4 -11.08 48.77 -20.96
C PRO A 4 -9.77 49.07 -20.22
N VAL A 5 -9.71 50.23 -19.57
CA VAL A 5 -8.62 50.61 -18.67
C VAL A 5 -8.79 49.76 -17.42
N GLU A 6 -7.88 48.81 -17.19
CA GLU A 6 -7.77 48.11 -15.90
C GLU A 6 -7.56 49.16 -14.81
N THR A 7 -8.53 49.29 -13.91
CA THR A 7 -8.41 50.14 -12.72
C THR A 7 -7.45 49.45 -11.73
N SER A 8 -6.74 50.24 -10.91
CA SER A 8 -5.75 49.72 -9.95
C SER A 8 -6.32 48.76 -8.88
N GLU A 9 -7.65 48.61 -8.79
CA GLU A 9 -8.34 47.68 -7.90
C GLU A 9 -8.41 46.23 -8.45
N ASP A 10 -8.24 46.03 -9.76
CA ASP A 10 -8.28 44.68 -10.38
C ASP A 10 -6.93 43.96 -10.37
N ALA A 11 -5.84 44.65 -10.01
CA ALA A 11 -4.51 44.05 -9.94
C ALA A 11 -4.37 43.16 -8.69
N LEU A 12 -3.71 42.01 -8.86
CA LEU A 12 -3.28 41.18 -7.73
C LEU A 12 -2.32 41.99 -6.84
N PRO A 13 -2.41 41.88 -5.51
CA PRO A 13 -1.48 42.54 -4.61
C PRO A 13 -0.05 42.09 -4.93
N GLU A 14 0.82 43.05 -5.28
CA GLU A 14 2.20 42.71 -5.58
C GLU A 14 2.98 42.40 -4.29
N PRO A 15 3.59 41.21 -4.17
CA PRO A 15 4.39 40.89 -2.99
C PRO A 15 5.60 41.83 -2.90
N PRO A 16 6.01 42.26 -1.69
CA PRO A 16 7.05 43.27 -1.53
C PRO A 16 8.44 42.75 -1.97
N VAL A 17 9.36 43.69 -2.21
CA VAL A 17 10.78 43.39 -2.47
C VAL A 17 11.49 43.18 -1.14
N THR A 18 12.07 42.01 -0.97
CA THR A 18 12.87 41.66 0.22
C THR A 18 14.02 42.65 0.38
N PRO A 19 14.24 43.19 1.59
CA PRO A 19 15.41 44.02 1.87
C PRO A 19 16.73 43.33 1.49
N SER A 20 17.78 44.11 1.25
CA SER A 20 19.13 43.55 1.09
C SER A 20 19.54 42.79 2.36
N ALA A 21 20.49 41.85 2.26
CA ALA A 21 20.88 41.03 3.42
C ALA A 21 21.38 41.89 4.60
N GLY A 22 22.10 42.98 4.30
CA GLY A 22 22.55 43.95 5.30
C GLY A 22 21.37 44.71 5.94
N ALA A 23 20.41 45.17 5.13
CA ALA A 23 19.23 45.85 5.62
C ALA A 23 18.35 44.94 6.48
N TRP A 24 18.11 43.69 6.03
CA TRP A 24 17.39 42.67 6.78
C TRP A 24 18.02 42.41 8.15
N ARG A 25 19.34 42.24 8.19
CA ARG A 25 20.07 42.01 9.44
C ARG A 25 20.01 43.20 10.40
N ALA A 26 19.93 44.42 9.87
CA ALA A 26 19.79 45.64 10.66
C ALA A 26 18.37 45.87 11.20
N MET A 27 17.35 45.17 10.69
CA MET A 27 15.97 45.26 11.18
C MET A 27 15.82 44.62 12.56
N THR A 28 14.94 45.20 13.38
CA THR A 28 14.50 44.58 14.63
C THR A 28 13.64 43.34 14.35
N PRO A 29 13.53 42.37 15.28
CA PRO A 29 12.67 41.20 15.11
C PRO A 29 11.22 41.57 14.73
N GLN A 30 10.62 42.54 15.41
CA GLN A 30 9.25 43.02 15.12
C GLN A 30 9.12 43.68 13.73
N ALA A 31 10.19 44.28 13.20
CA ALA A 31 10.16 44.81 11.84
C ALA A 31 10.24 43.69 10.81
N ARG A 32 10.98 42.61 11.08
CA ARG A 32 11.05 41.42 10.22
C ARG A 32 9.72 40.68 10.20
N GLU A 33 9.11 40.48 11.38
CA GLU A 33 7.79 39.86 11.53
C GLU A 33 6.73 40.62 10.71
N ARG A 34 6.62 41.94 10.89
CA ARG A 34 5.71 42.77 10.10
C ARG A 34 5.95 42.68 8.59
N PHE A 35 7.19 42.56 8.15
CA PHE A 35 7.51 42.39 6.73
C PHE A 35 7.06 41.00 6.23
N ILE A 36 7.27 39.95 7.02
CA ILE A 36 6.79 38.60 6.70
C ILE A 36 5.26 38.59 6.63
N ASP A 37 4.58 39.23 7.59
CA ASP A 37 3.12 39.37 7.55
C ASP A 37 2.64 40.08 6.29
N GLU A 38 3.32 41.15 5.87
CA GLU A 38 3.00 41.85 4.61
C GLU A 38 3.14 40.92 3.38
N VAL A 39 4.20 40.10 3.35
CA VAL A 39 4.40 39.10 2.29
C VAL A 39 3.29 38.05 2.30
N VAL A 40 2.97 37.51 3.49
CA VAL A 40 1.92 36.48 3.66
C VAL A 40 0.57 37.03 3.25
N VAL A 41 0.23 38.24 3.66
CA VAL A 41 -1.01 38.93 3.26
C VAL A 41 -1.05 39.11 1.74
N ALA A 42 0.06 39.48 1.09
CA ALA A 42 0.10 39.62 -0.36
C ALA A 42 -0.21 38.30 -1.09
N PHE A 43 0.20 37.14 -0.54
CA PHE A 43 -0.12 35.82 -1.12
C PHE A 43 -1.46 35.22 -0.65
N SER A 44 -2.15 35.84 0.30
CA SER A 44 -3.43 35.35 0.84
C SER A 44 -4.63 35.58 -0.09
N ASP A 45 -4.49 36.44 -1.11
CA ASP A 45 -5.56 36.72 -2.06
C ASP A 45 -5.94 35.45 -2.86
N PRO A 46 -7.20 34.99 -2.81
CA PRO A 46 -7.64 33.78 -3.49
C PRO A 46 -7.38 33.78 -5.00
N ARG A 47 -7.30 34.96 -5.63
CA ARG A 47 -7.03 35.12 -7.06
C ARG A 47 -5.65 34.60 -7.47
N TRP A 48 -4.70 34.45 -6.53
CA TRP A 48 -3.44 33.75 -6.79
C TRP A 48 -3.63 32.28 -7.16
N ASN A 49 -4.76 31.71 -6.75
CA ASN A 49 -5.16 30.33 -7.01
C ASN A 49 -6.22 30.21 -8.11
N ASP A 50 -6.56 31.29 -8.81
CA ASP A 50 -7.50 31.22 -9.93
C ASP A 50 -6.92 30.32 -11.03
N GLY A 51 -7.66 29.27 -11.39
CA GLY A 51 -7.20 28.23 -12.32
C GLY A 51 -6.39 27.09 -11.68
N ASN A 52 -6.10 27.16 -10.38
CA ASN A 52 -5.61 26.03 -9.59
C ASN A 52 -6.81 25.22 -9.08
N GLY A 53 -6.95 23.99 -9.58
CA GLY A 53 -8.00 23.06 -9.16
C GLY A 53 -7.49 21.95 -8.23
N GLN A 54 -8.40 21.09 -7.80
CA GLN A 54 -8.05 19.84 -7.08
C GLN A 54 -6.95 19.02 -7.76
N PRO A 55 -6.88 18.90 -9.11
CA PRO A 55 -5.79 18.19 -9.77
C PRO A 55 -4.40 18.77 -9.50
N HIS A 56 -4.27 20.09 -9.36
CA HIS A 56 -3.03 20.77 -9.03
C HIS A 56 -2.64 20.50 -7.57
N ASN A 57 -3.55 20.76 -6.62
CA ASN A 57 -3.30 20.52 -5.19
C ASN A 57 -2.99 19.06 -4.88
N LEU A 58 -3.65 18.11 -5.54
CA LEU A 58 -3.38 16.69 -5.36
C LEU A 58 -2.02 16.28 -5.92
N ALA A 59 -1.55 16.91 -7.00
CA ALA A 59 -0.24 16.63 -7.56
C ALA A 59 0.89 17.12 -6.64
N LYS A 60 0.73 18.30 -6.02
CA LYS A 60 1.67 18.82 -5.01
C LYS A 60 1.77 17.88 -3.82
N ARG A 61 0.62 17.61 -3.17
CA ARG A 61 0.50 16.67 -2.04
C ARG A 61 1.11 15.31 -2.30
N ARG A 62 0.84 14.73 -3.47
CA ARG A 62 1.41 13.41 -3.81
C ARG A 62 2.92 13.46 -3.98
N ALA A 63 3.45 14.52 -4.58
CA ALA A 63 4.88 14.65 -4.81
C ALA A 63 5.64 14.83 -3.49
N THR A 64 5.21 15.76 -2.63
CA THR A 64 5.79 15.99 -1.30
C THR A 64 5.68 14.76 -0.40
N ASP A 65 4.50 14.12 -0.36
CA ASP A 65 4.24 12.89 0.39
C ASP A 65 5.20 11.75 -0.01
N ARG A 66 5.45 11.56 -1.31
CA ARG A 66 6.40 10.55 -1.81
C ARG A 66 7.84 10.89 -1.44
N LEU A 67 8.24 12.14 -1.65
CA LEU A 67 9.60 12.60 -1.39
C LEU A 67 9.93 12.52 0.11
N ARG A 68 9.06 13.04 0.99
CA ARG A 68 9.24 13.01 2.44
C ARG A 68 9.48 11.58 2.92
N ARG A 69 8.58 10.66 2.55
CA ARG A 69 8.72 9.23 2.91
C ARG A 69 10.00 8.58 2.39
N HIS A 70 10.41 8.91 1.17
CA HIS A 70 11.64 8.34 0.62
C HIS A 70 12.86 8.82 1.40
N PHE A 71 12.96 10.12 1.66
CA PHE A 71 14.06 10.71 2.42
C PHE A 71 14.10 10.19 3.86
N ASP A 72 12.95 10.07 4.52
CA ASP A 72 12.81 9.42 5.83
C ASP A 72 13.32 7.96 5.78
N ALA A 73 12.90 7.19 4.78
CA ALA A 73 13.27 5.77 4.66
C ALA A 73 14.77 5.55 4.43
N ILE A 74 15.46 6.49 3.77
CA ILE A 74 16.91 6.41 3.55
C ILE A 74 17.73 7.16 4.62
N GLY A 75 17.07 7.73 5.64
CA GLY A 75 17.72 8.46 6.73
C GLY A 75 18.41 9.76 6.28
N ARG A 76 17.94 10.38 5.19
CA ARG A 76 18.43 11.68 4.71
C ARG A 76 17.41 12.77 5.03
N ARG A 77 17.91 13.95 5.36
CA ARG A 77 17.06 15.09 5.71
C ARG A 77 16.76 15.92 4.47
N ILE A 78 15.53 16.40 4.37
CA ILE A 78 15.08 17.34 3.36
C ILE A 78 13.97 18.19 3.96
N TYR A 79 13.99 19.49 3.67
CA TYR A 79 12.92 20.41 3.98
C TYR A 79 12.00 20.55 2.77
N LEU A 80 10.70 20.27 2.90
CA LEU A 80 9.76 20.22 1.78
C LEU A 80 8.45 20.95 2.11
N THR A 81 8.07 21.93 1.28
CA THR A 81 6.75 22.57 1.41
C THR A 81 5.95 22.47 0.12
N GLU A 82 4.63 22.61 0.21
CA GLU A 82 3.68 22.45 -0.91
C GLU A 82 2.85 23.71 -1.21
N GLY A 83 3.50 24.87 -1.36
CA GLY A 83 2.87 26.10 -1.84
C GLY A 83 2.29 27.00 -0.76
N GLU A 84 2.68 26.77 0.50
CA GLU A 84 2.22 27.54 1.66
C GLU A 84 3.33 28.42 2.28
N LEU A 85 4.60 28.20 1.89
CA LEU A 85 5.74 28.93 2.45
C LEU A 85 6.31 29.94 1.45
N SER A 86 6.25 31.23 1.82
CA SER A 86 6.87 32.30 1.04
C SER A 86 8.39 32.26 1.12
N VAL A 87 9.07 32.65 0.04
CA VAL A 87 10.54 32.61 -0.08
C VAL A 87 11.09 34.01 -0.33
N LEU A 88 12.04 34.41 0.51
CA LEU A 88 12.60 35.75 0.57
C LEU A 88 14.11 35.70 0.26
N TYR A 89 14.45 35.99 -0.99
CA TYR A 89 15.84 36.23 -1.41
C TYR A 89 16.17 37.73 -1.28
N PRO A 90 17.34 38.10 -0.73
CA PRO A 90 17.71 39.49 -0.55
C PRO A 90 17.65 40.31 -1.85
N GLY A 91 16.99 41.46 -1.82
CA GLY A 91 16.83 42.35 -2.98
C GLY A 91 15.85 41.85 -4.04
N GLU A 92 15.17 40.74 -3.79
CA GLU A 92 14.23 40.12 -4.72
C GLU A 92 12.81 40.25 -4.23
N ARG A 93 11.89 40.39 -5.17
CA ARG A 93 10.46 40.24 -4.87
C ARG A 93 10.23 38.89 -4.19
N ALA A 94 9.39 38.83 -3.16
CA ALA A 94 9.02 37.56 -2.57
C ALA A 94 8.25 36.68 -3.59
N PHE A 95 8.29 35.36 -3.41
CA PHE A 95 7.56 34.40 -4.23
C PHE A 95 7.16 33.17 -3.43
N CYS A 96 6.12 32.48 -3.87
CA CYS A 96 5.66 31.22 -3.28
C CYS A 96 5.70 30.13 -4.37
N PRO A 97 6.70 29.22 -4.36
CA PRO A 97 6.76 28.10 -5.28
C PRO A 97 5.77 27.00 -4.88
N ASP A 98 5.26 26.23 -5.84
CA ASP A 98 4.37 25.10 -5.54
C ASP A 98 5.04 24.02 -4.68
N ILE A 99 6.28 23.66 -4.99
CA ILE A 99 7.09 22.76 -4.16
C ILE A 99 8.49 23.34 -4.09
N LEU A 100 9.02 23.48 -2.88
CA LEU A 100 10.43 23.78 -2.65
C LEU A 100 11.09 22.64 -1.89
N ALA A 101 12.39 22.48 -2.13
CA ALA A 101 13.24 21.51 -1.46
C ALA A 101 14.56 22.16 -1.02
N VAL A 102 14.95 21.88 0.22
CA VAL A 102 16.29 22.19 0.74
C VAL A 102 16.89 20.93 1.35
N VAL A 103 17.93 20.40 0.73
CA VAL A 103 18.53 19.12 1.14
C VAL A 103 19.40 19.31 2.38
N ASP A 104 19.44 18.26 3.19
CA ASP A 104 20.19 18.19 4.46
C ASP A 104 19.70 19.17 5.55
N VAL A 105 18.50 19.75 5.38
CA VAL A 105 17.80 20.54 6.39
C VAL A 105 16.67 19.70 6.99
N PRO A 106 16.58 19.56 8.32
CA PRO A 106 15.45 18.88 8.94
C PRO A 106 14.17 19.71 8.83
N GLU A 107 13.04 19.02 8.69
CA GLU A 107 11.70 19.57 8.80
C GLU A 107 11.13 19.18 10.18
N PRO A 108 11.06 20.11 11.15
CA PRO A 108 10.46 19.84 12.45
C PRO A 108 8.95 19.59 12.32
N GLU A 109 8.38 18.77 13.20
CA GLU A 109 6.93 18.55 13.27
C GLU A 109 6.17 19.86 13.57
N ASP A 110 6.69 20.65 14.51
CA ASP A 110 6.19 21.98 14.87
C ASP A 110 7.04 23.08 14.20
N ASP A 111 7.05 23.13 12.88
CA ASP A 111 7.78 24.19 12.16
C ASP A 111 7.04 25.53 12.20
N GLU A 112 7.58 26.48 12.95
CA GLU A 112 7.02 27.84 13.11
C GLU A 112 7.44 28.81 11.98
N ARG A 113 8.13 28.34 10.95
CA ARG A 113 8.53 29.19 9.82
C ARG A 113 7.30 29.67 9.05
N MET A 114 7.13 30.98 9.03
CA MET A 114 6.16 31.66 8.15
C MET A 114 6.74 31.98 6.76
N ALA A 115 8.07 31.93 6.62
CA ALA A 115 8.77 32.13 5.36
C ALA A 115 10.16 31.49 5.35
N TRP A 116 10.65 31.08 4.18
CA TRP A 116 12.05 30.75 3.97
C TRP A 116 12.84 32.02 3.68
N VAL A 117 13.50 32.56 4.72
CA VAL A 117 14.30 33.78 4.61
C VAL A 117 15.77 33.43 4.41
N VAL A 118 16.28 33.57 3.18
CA VAL A 118 17.65 33.17 2.83
C VAL A 118 18.71 33.89 3.67
N ALA A 119 18.43 35.12 4.09
CA ALA A 119 19.32 35.90 4.96
C ALA A 119 19.45 35.33 6.38
N ASP A 120 18.41 34.67 6.91
CA ASP A 120 18.38 34.05 8.23
C ASP A 120 18.83 32.58 8.16
N GLU A 121 18.40 31.85 7.13
CA GLU A 121 18.76 30.45 6.89
C GLU A 121 20.23 30.27 6.42
N GLY A 122 20.82 31.34 5.87
CA GLY A 122 22.18 31.31 5.31
C GLY A 122 22.32 30.49 4.02
N ARG A 123 21.21 29.94 3.51
CA ARG A 123 21.18 29.15 2.27
C ARG A 123 19.88 29.34 1.48
N GLY A 124 20.01 29.19 0.17
CA GLY A 124 18.90 29.22 -0.77
C GLY A 124 18.19 27.87 -0.86
N LEU A 125 17.26 27.80 -1.81
CA LEU A 125 16.58 26.57 -2.21
C LEU A 125 17.49 25.72 -3.07
N ASP A 126 17.43 24.40 -2.89
CA ASP A 126 18.19 23.46 -3.71
C ASP A 126 17.39 23.02 -4.94
N LEU A 127 16.06 22.94 -4.82
CA LEU A 127 15.18 22.59 -5.93
C LEU A 127 13.79 23.22 -5.80
N VAL A 128 13.19 23.56 -6.94
CA VAL A 128 11.79 23.99 -7.06
C VAL A 128 11.05 23.12 -8.08
N ILE A 129 9.80 22.74 -7.80
CA ILE A 129 8.90 22.10 -8.77
C ILE A 129 7.61 22.91 -8.87
N GLU A 130 7.23 23.33 -10.07
CA GLU A 130 5.96 24.01 -10.35
C GLU A 130 4.97 23.06 -11.05
N VAL A 131 3.70 23.11 -10.66
CA VAL A 131 2.63 22.26 -11.21
C VAL A 131 1.65 23.14 -12.00
N LEU A 132 1.77 23.11 -13.32
CA LEU A 132 0.90 23.86 -14.22
C LEU A 132 -0.41 23.11 -14.51
N TYR A 133 -1.55 23.79 -14.35
CA TYR A 133 -2.84 23.34 -14.86
C TYR A 133 -3.43 24.30 -15.91
N GLU A 134 -4.15 25.35 -15.50
CA GLU A 134 -4.67 26.39 -16.41
C GLU A 134 -3.80 27.66 -16.44
N GLY A 135 -2.76 27.71 -15.62
CA GLY A 135 -1.88 28.88 -15.44
C GLY A 135 -1.09 29.33 -16.68
N ARG A 136 -0.47 30.50 -16.54
CA ARG A 136 0.33 31.14 -17.59
C ARG A 136 1.66 30.42 -17.79
N ARG A 137 1.75 29.53 -18.77
CA ARG A 137 2.99 28.83 -19.17
C ARG A 137 4.21 29.73 -19.35
N LYS A 138 4.05 30.98 -19.79
CA LYS A 138 5.17 31.93 -19.91
C LYS A 138 5.83 32.17 -18.54
N LYS A 139 5.03 32.31 -17.47
CA LYS A 139 5.52 32.48 -16.10
C LYS A 139 6.47 31.33 -15.75
N ASP A 140 6.01 30.09 -15.86
CA ASP A 140 6.76 28.95 -15.34
C ASP A 140 7.82 28.40 -16.31
N LEU A 141 7.62 28.50 -17.63
CA LEU A 141 8.55 27.98 -18.63
C LEU A 141 9.57 29.01 -19.15
N VAL A 142 9.43 30.29 -18.79
CA VAL A 142 10.34 31.36 -19.21
C VAL A 142 10.73 32.24 -18.03
N ASP A 143 9.77 32.95 -17.42
CA ASP A 143 10.08 33.99 -16.44
C ASP A 143 10.74 33.39 -15.17
N ASN A 144 10.18 32.30 -14.64
CA ASN A 144 10.71 31.56 -13.50
C ASN A 144 12.01 30.82 -13.82
N VAL A 145 12.17 30.31 -15.06
CA VAL A 145 13.42 29.70 -15.52
C VAL A 145 14.57 30.72 -15.43
N GLU A 146 14.35 31.93 -15.93
CA GLU A 146 15.36 33.00 -15.85
C GLU A 146 15.59 33.48 -14.42
N ARG A 147 14.50 33.70 -13.67
CA ARG A 147 14.55 34.17 -12.29
C ARG A 147 15.30 33.19 -11.39
N TYR A 148 14.88 31.93 -11.33
CA TYR A 148 15.46 30.95 -10.41
C TYR A 148 16.90 30.62 -10.74
N ALA A 149 17.28 30.63 -12.03
CA ALA A 149 18.69 30.54 -12.41
C ALA A 149 19.50 31.71 -11.84
N ARG A 150 18.98 32.94 -11.93
CA ARG A 150 19.63 34.14 -11.39
C ARG A 150 19.73 34.13 -9.86
N LEU A 151 18.79 33.47 -9.17
CA LEU A 151 18.86 33.25 -7.73
C LEU A 151 19.87 32.17 -7.33
N GLY A 152 20.37 31.39 -8.28
CA GLY A 152 21.32 30.31 -8.01
C GLY A 152 20.67 29.01 -7.56
N ILE A 153 19.36 28.83 -7.76
CA ILE A 153 18.65 27.58 -7.41
C ILE A 153 19.18 26.46 -8.33
N PRO A 154 19.80 25.39 -7.81
CA PRO A 154 20.47 24.38 -8.63
C PRO A 154 19.59 23.70 -9.67
N GLU A 155 18.36 23.31 -9.30
CA GLU A 155 17.43 22.59 -10.17
C GLU A 155 16.02 23.17 -10.13
N TYR A 156 15.37 23.16 -11.29
CA TYR A 156 14.00 23.62 -11.43
C TYR A 156 13.23 22.70 -12.37
N PHE A 157 12.07 22.25 -11.93
CA PHE A 157 11.18 21.38 -12.70
C PHE A 157 9.80 22.02 -12.88
N VAL A 158 9.19 21.77 -14.04
CA VAL A 158 7.82 22.20 -14.33
C VAL A 158 7.03 21.01 -14.83
N TYR A 159 6.02 20.61 -14.07
CA TYR A 159 5.05 19.61 -14.47
C TYR A 159 3.81 20.29 -15.09
N ASP A 160 3.73 20.31 -16.42
CA ASP A 160 2.51 20.70 -17.15
C ASP A 160 1.51 19.55 -17.11
N ARG A 161 0.65 19.57 -16.08
CA ARG A 161 -0.38 18.56 -15.86
C ARG A 161 -1.40 18.54 -16.99
N LYS A 162 -1.78 19.70 -17.52
CA LYS A 162 -2.78 19.77 -18.60
C LYS A 162 -2.24 19.17 -19.90
N LYS A 163 -0.95 19.35 -20.19
CA LYS A 163 -0.29 18.78 -21.39
C LYS A 163 0.39 17.43 -21.15
N GLN A 164 0.48 16.97 -19.91
CA GLN A 164 1.23 15.78 -19.54
C GLN A 164 2.71 15.87 -19.99
N GLN A 165 3.34 17.01 -19.70
CA GLN A 165 4.74 17.27 -20.04
C GLN A 165 5.53 17.63 -18.79
N LEU A 166 6.75 17.11 -18.70
CA LEU A 166 7.72 17.46 -17.67
C LEU A 166 8.85 18.22 -18.33
N HIS A 167 9.28 19.31 -17.71
CA HIS A 167 10.44 20.09 -18.09
C HIS A 167 11.41 20.12 -16.92
N GLY A 168 12.70 19.88 -17.17
CA GLY A 168 13.75 19.98 -16.17
C GLY A 168 14.82 20.97 -16.60
N PHE A 169 15.32 21.75 -15.65
CA PHE A 169 16.34 22.77 -15.83
C PHE A 169 17.38 22.63 -14.72
N ARG A 170 18.67 22.76 -15.06
CA ARG A 170 19.79 22.63 -14.12
C ARG A 170 20.86 23.68 -14.36
N LEU A 171 21.42 24.24 -13.29
CA LEU A 171 22.62 25.07 -13.38
C LEU A 171 23.84 24.19 -13.69
N PRO A 172 24.63 24.49 -14.74
CA PRO A 172 25.78 23.66 -15.11
C PRO A 172 26.93 23.71 -14.09
N ALA A 173 26.95 24.74 -13.23
CA ALA A 173 27.91 24.92 -12.14
C ALA A 173 27.29 25.80 -11.04
N PRO A 174 27.78 25.76 -9.78
CA PRO A 174 27.23 26.54 -8.66
C PRO A 174 27.21 28.07 -8.88
N GLU A 175 28.21 28.61 -9.58
CA GLU A 175 28.33 30.03 -9.93
C GLU A 175 27.49 30.42 -11.15
N ALA A 176 26.95 29.45 -11.89
CA ALA A 176 26.15 29.72 -13.08
C ALA A 176 24.84 30.42 -12.69
N ARG A 177 24.35 31.28 -13.58
CA ARG A 177 23.10 32.05 -13.40
C ARG A 177 22.14 31.90 -14.57
N ARG A 178 22.36 30.89 -15.41
CA ARG A 178 21.50 30.50 -16.53
C ARG A 178 21.38 28.98 -16.54
N TYR A 179 20.15 28.50 -16.62
CA TYR A 179 19.88 27.07 -16.71
C TYR A 179 20.24 26.48 -18.06
N GLN A 180 20.57 25.19 -18.04
CA GLN A 180 20.48 24.31 -19.20
C GLN A 180 19.28 23.38 -19.03
N ARG A 181 18.69 22.97 -20.16
CA ARG A 181 17.61 21.97 -20.13
C ARG A 181 18.18 20.60 -19.80
N ILE A 182 17.54 19.89 -18.89
CA ILE A 182 17.80 18.48 -18.65
C ILE A 182 17.16 17.70 -19.80
N VAL A 183 17.94 16.84 -20.45
CA VAL A 183 17.46 15.96 -21.51
C VAL A 183 17.01 14.64 -20.87
N PRO A 184 15.74 14.22 -21.06
CA PRO A 184 15.27 12.99 -20.47
C PRO A 184 15.94 11.77 -21.09
N GLN A 185 16.28 10.78 -20.27
CA GLN A 185 16.78 9.48 -20.70
C GLN A 185 15.65 8.46 -20.53
N ALA A 186 15.24 7.81 -21.61
CA ALA A 186 14.09 6.90 -21.62
C ALA A 186 12.81 7.49 -20.97
N GLY A 187 12.58 8.80 -21.17
CA GLY A 187 11.42 9.51 -20.61
C GLY A 187 11.59 9.98 -19.16
N ARG A 188 12.74 9.73 -18.53
CA ARG A 188 13.05 10.12 -17.15
C ARG A 188 14.02 11.31 -17.09
N TYR A 189 13.74 12.26 -16.21
CA TYR A 189 14.59 13.42 -15.95
C TYR A 189 15.36 13.21 -14.65
N ALA A 190 16.67 13.01 -14.73
CA ALA A 190 17.52 12.81 -13.57
C ALA A 190 17.68 14.11 -12.76
N SER A 191 17.27 14.11 -11.49
CA SER A 191 17.57 15.15 -10.50
C SER A 191 18.81 14.76 -9.69
N GLY A 192 19.84 15.61 -9.76
CA GLY A 192 21.06 15.44 -8.98
C GLY A 192 20.87 15.91 -7.54
N VAL A 193 19.98 16.88 -7.31
CA VAL A 193 19.62 17.38 -5.96
C VAL A 193 18.92 16.30 -5.16
N LEU A 194 17.89 15.67 -5.75
CA LEU A 194 17.12 14.64 -5.06
C LEU A 194 17.81 13.27 -5.09
N GLY A 195 18.71 13.02 -6.06
CA GLY A 195 19.23 11.68 -6.32
C GLY A 195 18.15 10.74 -6.88
N LEU A 196 17.15 11.30 -7.57
CA LEU A 196 15.97 10.61 -8.09
C LEU A 196 15.74 10.98 -9.55
N ASP A 197 15.12 10.08 -10.30
CA ASP A 197 14.58 10.38 -11.61
C ASP A 197 13.12 10.81 -11.50
N LEU A 198 12.72 11.83 -12.25
CA LEU A 198 11.33 12.29 -12.35
C LEU A 198 10.75 11.88 -13.70
N ALA A 199 9.54 11.35 -13.70
CA ALA A 199 8.81 11.06 -14.93
C ALA A 199 7.31 11.23 -14.74
N ILE A 200 6.58 11.22 -15.86
CA ILE A 200 5.13 11.18 -15.84
C ILE A 200 4.70 9.74 -16.16
N GLU A 201 4.08 9.08 -15.20
CA GLU A 201 3.46 7.76 -15.41
C GLU A 201 1.98 7.80 -15.06
N LYS A 202 1.14 7.20 -15.92
CA LYS A 202 -0.31 7.09 -15.72
C LYS A 202 -0.99 8.42 -15.32
N GLY A 203 -0.53 9.55 -15.88
CA GLY A 203 -1.12 10.85 -15.61
C GLY A 203 -0.60 11.57 -14.34
N LYS A 204 0.45 11.04 -13.70
CA LYS A 204 0.97 11.50 -12.41
C LYS A 204 2.47 11.76 -12.49
N LEU A 205 2.94 12.76 -11.74
CA LEU A 205 4.37 12.95 -11.51
C LEU A 205 4.85 11.87 -10.55
N GLU A 206 5.78 11.05 -11.00
CA GLU A 206 6.35 9.93 -10.26
C GLU A 206 7.87 10.09 -10.14
N PHE A 207 8.44 9.51 -9.09
CA PHE A 207 9.85 9.59 -8.75
C PHE A 207 10.45 8.20 -8.64
N PHE A 208 11.69 8.02 -9.10
CA PHE A 208 12.35 6.72 -9.14
C PHE A 208 13.72 6.79 -8.50
N TYR A 209 14.00 5.79 -7.65
CA TYR A 209 15.33 5.51 -7.14
C TYR A 209 15.90 4.32 -7.92
N GLY A 210 16.80 4.61 -8.86
CA GLY A 210 17.21 3.64 -9.87
C GLY A 210 16.00 3.19 -10.71
N MET A 211 15.75 1.88 -10.79
CA MET A 211 14.63 1.34 -11.58
C MET A 211 13.30 1.32 -10.83
N ALA A 212 13.30 1.52 -9.51
CA ALA A 212 12.11 1.39 -8.66
C ALA A 212 11.42 2.74 -8.46
N ALA A 213 10.09 2.77 -8.65
CA ALA A 213 9.27 3.91 -8.22
C ALA A 213 9.26 3.98 -6.69
N ILE A 214 9.40 5.17 -6.13
CA ILE A 214 9.26 5.39 -4.67
C ILE A 214 7.78 5.43 -4.29
N PHE A 215 7.45 5.10 -3.04
CA PHE A 215 6.07 4.88 -2.61
C PHE A 215 5.46 6.06 -1.84
N GLY A 216 4.20 6.35 -2.17
CA GLY A 216 3.27 7.26 -1.50
C GLY A 216 2.56 6.62 -0.30
N THR A 217 1.83 7.41 0.52
CA THR A 217 0.97 6.88 1.60
C THR A 217 -0.07 5.97 0.97
N GLU A 218 -0.67 6.44 -0.13
CA GLU A 218 -1.70 5.74 -0.91
C GLU A 218 -1.21 4.36 -1.38
N ASP A 219 0.05 4.25 -1.82
CA ASP A 219 0.62 2.97 -2.27
C ASP A 219 0.82 1.99 -1.10
N LEU A 220 1.27 2.49 0.06
CA LEU A 220 1.47 1.67 1.24
C LEU A 220 0.14 1.17 1.80
N ILE A 221 -0.89 2.04 1.88
CA ILE A 221 -2.24 1.66 2.27
C ILE A 221 -2.77 0.57 1.33
N GLY A 222 -2.66 0.76 0.01
CA GLY A 222 -3.11 -0.24 -0.95
C GLY A 222 -2.40 -1.59 -0.81
N ARG A 223 -1.09 -1.57 -0.52
CA ARG A 223 -0.32 -2.80 -0.24
C ARG A 223 -0.78 -3.50 1.04
N LEU A 224 -0.97 -2.74 2.12
CA LEU A 224 -1.43 -3.29 3.40
C LEU A 224 -2.83 -3.90 3.27
N GLN A 225 -3.75 -3.22 2.57
CA GLN A 225 -5.09 -3.74 2.28
C GLN A 225 -5.02 -5.05 1.48
N GLY A 226 -4.19 -5.12 0.45
CA GLY A 226 -4.00 -6.36 -0.32
C GLY A 226 -3.40 -7.50 0.50
N MET A 227 -2.48 -7.19 1.42
CA MET A 227 -1.93 -8.19 2.35
C MET A 227 -3.00 -8.72 3.31
N MET A 228 -3.83 -7.84 3.88
CA MET A 228 -4.94 -8.23 4.76
C MET A 228 -5.94 -9.14 4.04
N GLN A 229 -6.38 -8.77 2.84
CA GLN A 229 -7.27 -9.59 2.02
C GLN A 229 -6.67 -10.98 1.71
N SER A 230 -5.36 -11.03 1.42
CA SER A 230 -4.69 -12.31 1.20
C SER A 230 -4.60 -13.17 2.47
N LEU A 231 -4.49 -12.57 3.65
CA LEU A 231 -4.47 -13.31 4.91
C LEU A 231 -5.85 -13.83 5.27
N GLU A 232 -6.90 -13.03 5.09
CA GLU A 232 -8.30 -13.42 5.27
C GLU A 232 -8.64 -14.62 4.38
N ALA A 233 -8.33 -14.54 3.07
CA ALA A 233 -8.59 -15.64 2.14
C ALA A 233 -7.84 -16.94 2.53
N LYS A 234 -6.63 -16.83 3.08
CA LYS A 234 -5.88 -18.00 3.58
C LYS A 234 -6.49 -18.58 4.85
N ALA A 235 -7.01 -17.74 5.75
CA ALA A 235 -7.67 -18.18 6.97
C ALA A 235 -8.97 -18.93 6.64
N GLU A 236 -9.82 -18.37 5.78
CA GLU A 236 -11.04 -19.04 5.30
C GLU A 236 -10.73 -20.38 4.63
N GLN A 237 -9.69 -20.43 3.80
CA GLN A 237 -9.27 -21.68 3.16
C GLN A 237 -8.79 -22.72 4.18
N ALA A 238 -8.08 -22.30 5.23
CA ALA A 238 -7.63 -23.20 6.29
C ALA A 238 -8.81 -23.73 7.12
N GLU A 239 -9.79 -22.87 7.45
CA GLU A 239 -11.01 -23.26 8.16
C GLU A 239 -11.83 -24.27 7.35
N ALA A 240 -12.04 -24.02 6.05
CA ALA A 240 -12.74 -24.94 5.17
C ALA A 240 -12.01 -26.30 5.04
N GLN A 241 -10.68 -26.32 5.08
CA GLN A 241 -9.91 -27.56 5.08
C GLN A 241 -10.07 -28.34 6.39
N VAL A 242 -10.11 -27.65 7.53
CA VAL A 242 -10.35 -28.27 8.84
C VAL A 242 -11.76 -28.86 8.89
N GLU A 243 -12.79 -28.10 8.47
CA GLU A 243 -14.17 -28.57 8.44
C GLU A 243 -14.33 -29.78 7.51
N GLN A 244 -13.71 -29.73 6.32
CA GLN A 244 -13.74 -30.86 5.39
C GLN A 244 -13.03 -32.10 5.96
N ALA A 245 -11.92 -31.92 6.68
CA ALA A 245 -11.20 -33.02 7.31
C ALA A 245 -12.03 -33.65 8.45
N GLN A 246 -12.71 -32.82 9.26
CA GLN A 246 -13.62 -33.27 10.32
C GLN A 246 -14.81 -34.04 9.74
N ALA A 247 -15.49 -33.50 8.73
CA ALA A 247 -16.61 -34.18 8.08
C ALA A 247 -16.21 -35.54 7.47
N LYS A 248 -15.00 -35.63 6.89
CA LYS A 248 -14.46 -36.91 6.39
C LYS A 248 -14.16 -37.89 7.52
N ALA A 249 -13.62 -37.41 8.65
CA ALA A 249 -13.34 -38.24 9.81
C ALA A 249 -14.64 -38.79 10.42
N GLU A 250 -15.65 -37.93 10.62
CA GLU A 250 -16.98 -38.31 11.11
C GLU A 250 -17.67 -39.33 10.17
N GLN A 251 -17.58 -39.11 8.85
CA GLN A 251 -18.13 -40.04 7.87
C GLN A 251 -17.42 -41.40 7.92
N ALA A 252 -16.10 -41.42 8.08
CA ALA A 252 -15.33 -42.65 8.19
C ALA A 252 -15.66 -43.42 9.48
N GLU A 253 -15.83 -42.71 10.59
CA GLU A 253 -16.24 -43.28 11.88
C GLU A 253 -17.65 -43.89 11.79
N ALA A 254 -18.61 -43.15 11.26
CA ALA A 254 -19.98 -43.66 11.05
C ALA A 254 -20.03 -44.90 10.13
N GLN A 255 -19.18 -44.94 9.08
CA GLN A 255 -19.06 -46.11 8.22
C GLN A 255 -18.46 -47.31 8.96
N ALA A 256 -17.44 -47.09 9.79
CA ALA A 256 -16.82 -48.14 10.60
C ALA A 256 -17.81 -48.72 11.62
N GLU A 257 -18.55 -47.87 12.34
CA GLU A 257 -19.60 -48.29 13.27
C GLU A 257 -20.70 -49.09 12.57
N GLN A 258 -21.16 -48.62 11.39
CA GLN A 258 -22.17 -49.34 10.63
C GLN A 258 -21.67 -50.70 10.14
N ALA A 259 -20.40 -50.78 9.71
CA ALA A 259 -19.79 -52.04 9.29
C ALA A 259 -19.68 -53.02 10.47
N GLN A 260 -19.27 -52.54 11.65
CA GLN A 260 -19.21 -53.34 12.87
C GLN A 260 -20.60 -53.85 13.28
N ALA A 261 -21.60 -52.97 13.32
CA ALA A 261 -22.97 -53.35 13.66
C ALA A 261 -23.54 -54.41 12.70
N LYS A 262 -23.26 -54.28 11.39
CA LYS A 262 -23.66 -55.30 10.39
C LYS A 262 -22.96 -56.63 10.61
N ALA A 263 -21.67 -56.63 10.95
CA ALA A 263 -20.92 -57.84 11.25
C ALA A 263 -21.45 -58.55 12.49
N GLU A 264 -21.70 -57.81 13.57
CA GLU A 264 -22.29 -58.33 14.81
C GLU A 264 -23.70 -58.91 14.59
N GLN A 265 -24.53 -58.23 13.79
CA GLN A 265 -25.85 -58.73 13.39
C GLN A 265 -25.75 -60.03 12.57
N ALA A 266 -24.81 -60.11 11.63
CA ALA A 266 -24.61 -61.31 10.81
C ALA A 266 -24.17 -62.51 11.67
N LEU A 267 -23.24 -62.31 12.60
CA LEU A 267 -22.81 -63.34 13.57
C LEU A 267 -23.99 -63.81 14.42
N THR A 268 -24.72 -62.87 15.04
CA THR A 268 -25.88 -63.19 15.88
C THR A 268 -26.96 -63.94 15.10
N SER A 269 -27.20 -63.55 13.84
CA SER A 269 -28.14 -64.24 12.97
C SER A 269 -27.72 -65.69 12.70
N LEU A 270 -26.45 -65.91 12.36
CA LEU A 270 -25.95 -67.26 12.10
C LEU A 270 -26.01 -68.15 13.35
N GLN A 271 -25.63 -67.62 14.51
CA GLN A 271 -25.74 -68.33 15.79
C GLN A 271 -27.19 -68.76 16.07
N ASN A 272 -28.14 -67.84 15.90
CA ASN A 272 -29.56 -68.13 16.11
C ASN A 272 -30.11 -69.13 15.10
N SER A 273 -29.74 -69.01 13.82
CA SER A 273 -30.13 -69.96 12.78
C SER A 273 -29.60 -71.36 13.05
N LEU A 274 -28.34 -71.48 13.49
CA LEU A 274 -27.73 -72.76 13.86
C LEU A 274 -28.50 -73.43 14.99
N LEU A 275 -28.74 -72.71 16.08
CA LEU A 275 -29.50 -73.23 17.22
C LEU A 275 -30.95 -73.62 16.84
N ALA A 276 -31.59 -72.83 15.96
CA ALA A 276 -32.93 -73.14 15.47
C ALA A 276 -32.98 -74.44 14.64
N ILE A 277 -32.00 -74.67 13.76
CA ILE A 277 -31.91 -75.92 12.96
C ILE A 277 -31.66 -77.13 13.88
N VAL A 278 -30.72 -77.01 14.82
CA VAL A 278 -30.41 -78.07 15.80
C VAL A 278 -31.66 -78.45 16.60
N ALA A 279 -32.42 -77.46 17.07
CA ALA A 279 -33.68 -77.67 17.78
C ALA A 279 -34.76 -78.31 16.89
N ALA A 280 -34.93 -77.84 15.65
CA ALA A 280 -35.91 -78.38 14.70
C ALA A 280 -35.63 -79.84 14.33
N ARG A 281 -34.35 -80.25 14.30
CA ARG A 281 -33.93 -81.63 14.03
C ARG A 281 -33.95 -82.54 15.27
N GLY A 282 -34.24 -81.99 16.46
CA GLY A 282 -34.25 -82.74 17.70
C GLY A 282 -32.87 -83.23 18.16
N ILE A 283 -31.79 -82.55 17.73
CA ILE A 283 -30.43 -82.88 18.17
C ILE A 283 -30.26 -82.37 19.63
N PRO A 284 -29.89 -83.22 20.61
CA PRO A 284 -29.64 -82.79 21.98
C PRO A 284 -28.52 -81.76 22.01
N CYS A 285 -28.79 -80.60 22.62
CA CYS A 285 -27.87 -79.48 22.73
C CYS A 285 -27.70 -79.15 24.22
N SER A 286 -26.52 -79.37 24.76
CA SER A 286 -26.19 -79.03 26.15
C SER A 286 -26.06 -77.51 26.32
N ASP A 287 -26.10 -77.03 27.57
CA ASP A 287 -25.89 -75.60 27.83
C ASP A 287 -24.46 -75.17 27.42
N ASP A 288 -23.47 -76.04 27.61
CA ASP A 288 -22.07 -75.82 27.18
C ASP A 288 -21.96 -75.69 25.65
N ASP A 289 -22.64 -76.54 24.88
CA ASP A 289 -22.64 -76.46 23.41
C ASP A 289 -23.35 -75.19 22.91
N ARG A 290 -24.42 -74.79 23.59
CA ARG A 290 -25.15 -73.55 23.27
C ARG A 290 -24.29 -72.32 23.56
N GLU A 291 -23.54 -72.32 24.66
CA GLU A 291 -22.59 -71.26 24.99
C GLU A 291 -21.41 -71.22 24.01
N ARG A 292 -20.91 -72.38 23.58
CA ARG A 292 -19.88 -72.49 22.53
C ARG A 292 -20.34 -71.92 21.19
N VAL A 293 -21.60 -72.12 20.80
CA VAL A 293 -22.17 -71.49 19.59
C VAL A 293 -22.29 -69.98 19.75
N ARG A 294 -22.83 -69.51 20.89
CA ARG A 294 -23.04 -68.08 21.16
C ARG A 294 -21.76 -67.27 21.33
N SER A 295 -20.68 -67.90 21.78
CA SER A 295 -19.36 -67.26 21.94
C SER A 295 -18.52 -67.29 20.67
N CYS A 296 -18.94 -68.00 19.62
CA CYS A 296 -18.19 -68.06 18.37
C CYS A 296 -18.34 -66.75 17.58
N VAL A 297 -17.20 -66.08 17.37
CA VAL A 297 -17.09 -64.80 16.64
C VAL A 297 -16.59 -64.96 15.20
N GLU A 298 -16.28 -66.19 14.80
CA GLU A 298 -15.76 -66.52 13.46
C GLU A 298 -16.92 -66.87 12.51
N LEU A 299 -17.15 -65.99 11.53
CA LEU A 299 -18.25 -66.13 10.56
C LEU A 299 -18.17 -67.46 9.79
N GLU A 300 -16.98 -67.82 9.29
CA GLU A 300 -16.77 -69.03 8.49
C GLU A 300 -17.05 -70.31 9.32
N THR A 301 -16.68 -70.29 10.60
CA THR A 301 -16.93 -71.39 11.53
C THR A 301 -18.43 -71.58 11.76
N LEU A 302 -19.15 -70.49 12.04
CA LEU A 302 -20.61 -70.53 12.20
C LEU A 302 -21.33 -71.00 10.94
N GLN A 303 -20.90 -70.55 9.75
CA GLN A 303 -21.46 -71.00 8.48
C GLN A 303 -21.22 -72.51 8.26
N ARG A 304 -20.02 -73.00 8.58
CA ARG A 304 -19.69 -74.43 8.47
C ARG A 304 -20.55 -75.28 9.43
N TRP A 305 -20.68 -74.83 10.68
CA TRP A 305 -21.54 -75.50 11.66
C TRP A 305 -23.01 -75.47 11.23
N LEU A 306 -23.50 -74.37 10.67
CA LEU A 306 -24.86 -74.24 10.14
C LEU A 306 -25.14 -75.28 9.04
N VAL A 307 -24.22 -75.43 8.08
CA VAL A 307 -24.34 -76.41 6.99
C VAL A 307 -24.33 -77.85 7.56
N ARG A 308 -23.43 -78.14 8.49
CA ARG A 308 -23.35 -79.48 9.12
C ARG A 308 -24.57 -79.80 9.96
N ALA A 309 -25.12 -78.81 10.66
CA ALA A 309 -26.35 -78.97 11.44
C ALA A 309 -27.54 -79.39 10.59
N ALA A 310 -27.52 -79.24 9.26
CA ALA A 310 -28.54 -79.76 8.37
C ALA A 310 -28.40 -81.27 8.08
N THR A 311 -27.22 -81.88 8.22
CA THR A 311 -26.93 -83.24 7.75
C THR A 311 -26.53 -84.22 8.85
N VAL A 312 -25.73 -83.80 9.83
CA VAL A 312 -25.12 -84.70 10.83
C VAL A 312 -26.06 -85.06 11.99
N GLY A 313 -25.74 -86.07 12.81
CA GLY A 313 -26.67 -86.64 13.79
C GLY A 313 -26.53 -86.13 15.23
N SER A 314 -25.42 -85.47 15.56
CA SER A 314 -25.11 -85.04 16.93
C SER A 314 -24.43 -83.68 17.00
N MET A 315 -24.51 -83.00 18.15
CA MET A 315 -23.88 -81.69 18.35
C MET A 315 -22.34 -81.77 18.28
N ALA A 316 -21.73 -82.88 18.70
CA ALA A 316 -20.29 -83.10 18.60
C ALA A 316 -19.80 -83.12 17.13
N GLU A 317 -20.60 -83.68 16.21
CA GLU A 317 -20.30 -83.67 14.77
C GLU A 317 -20.52 -82.29 14.15
N VAL A 318 -21.52 -81.55 14.62
CA VAL A 318 -21.77 -80.16 14.19
C VAL A 318 -20.57 -79.28 14.54
N LEU A 319 -20.09 -79.35 15.78
CA LEU A 319 -19.04 -78.47 16.32
C LEU A 319 -17.59 -78.95 16.04
N ALA A 320 -17.41 -80.05 15.30
CA ALA A 320 -16.09 -80.59 15.02
C ALA A 320 -15.21 -79.60 14.23
N GLU A 321 -13.94 -79.43 14.62
CA GLU A 321 -13.05 -78.43 14.00
C GLU A 321 -12.48 -78.89 12.64
N ASN A 322 -12.46 -80.19 12.34
CA ASN A 322 -11.94 -80.75 11.09
C ASN A 322 -12.92 -81.69 10.37
N ALA A 323 -13.20 -81.34 9.11
CA ALA A 323 -13.44 -82.20 7.95
C ALA A 323 -13.60 -81.29 6.73
#